data_AF-A0A952ZEL3-F1
#
_entry.id   AF-A0A952ZEL3-F1
#
_cell.length_a   1.000
_cell.length_b   1.000
_cell.length_c   1.000
_cell.angle_alpha   90.00
_cell.angle_beta   90.00
_cell.angle_gamma   90.00
#
_symmetry.space_group_name_H-M   'P 1'
#
loop_
_entity.id
_entity.type
_entity.pdbx_description
1 polymer ?
#
loop_
_entity_poly.entity_id
_entity_poly.type
_entity_poly.pdbx_seq_one_letter_code
_entity_poly.pdbx_strand_id
1 'polypeptide(L)'
;MGKLADVQIRHWIRAGKPVARAQGDFPGLTFTLSAKGTASWVLRYRDGGKPNELTLGRYPDFTIATAKTAALEARARIQLGTDVATEKRRASMERAAAKDFRQLATDYMDMAFPACRRTRSSSDGTTSRTSSCPSWTDWRPDRSQRPSWWR
;
A
#
# COMPACT_ATOMS: atom_id res chain seq x y z
N MET A 1 -27.98 16.59 -12.62
CA MET A 1 -27.72 15.85 -11.37
C MET A 1 -27.55 16.86 -10.24
N GLY A 2 -28.17 16.65 -9.09
CA GLY A 2 -28.15 17.61 -7.97
C GLY A 2 -26.79 17.77 -7.29
N LYS A 3 -26.53 18.97 -6.78
CA LYS A 3 -25.35 19.33 -5.99
C LYS A 3 -25.29 18.50 -4.69
N LEU A 4 -24.15 17.88 -4.40
CA LEU A 4 -23.95 17.19 -3.12
C LEU A 4 -23.75 18.23 -2.02
N ALA A 5 -24.64 18.23 -1.03
CA ALA A 5 -24.52 19.01 0.19
C ALA A 5 -23.91 18.17 1.31
N ASP A 6 -23.15 18.81 2.22
CA ASP A 6 -22.49 18.14 3.35
C ASP A 6 -23.49 17.40 4.26
N VAL A 7 -24.67 18.00 4.46
CA VAL A 7 -25.78 17.39 5.22
C VAL A 7 -26.20 16.04 4.63
N GLN A 8 -26.24 15.93 3.30
CA GLN A 8 -26.59 14.70 2.61
C GLN A 8 -25.54 13.60 2.84
N ILE A 9 -24.26 13.98 2.82
CA ILE A 9 -23.14 13.07 3.09
C ILE A 9 -23.20 12.53 4.51
N ARG A 10 -23.43 13.40 5.50
CA ARG A 10 -23.60 12.99 6.91
C ARG A 10 -24.78 12.02 7.08
N HIS A 11 -25.89 12.27 6.37
CA HIS A 11 -27.04 11.37 6.39
C HIS A 11 -26.67 9.97 5.84
N TRP A 12 -25.94 9.88 4.74
CA TRP A 12 -25.50 8.59 4.20
C TRP A 12 -24.52 7.86 5.10
N ILE A 13 -23.59 8.58 5.73
CA ILE A 13 -22.66 8.00 6.71
C ILE A 13 -23.44 7.41 7.88
N ARG A 14 -24.44 8.12 8.40
CA ARG A 14 -25.32 7.61 9.46
C ARG A 14 -26.14 6.41 9.00
N ALA A 15 -26.61 6.41 7.77
CA ALA A 15 -27.36 5.29 7.20
C ALA A 15 -26.49 4.03 7.02
N GLY A 16 -25.16 4.16 6.96
CA GLY A 16 -24.21 3.04 6.89
C GLY A 16 -24.30 2.22 5.61
N LYS A 17 -25.04 2.67 4.60
CA LYS A 17 -25.20 1.96 3.32
C LYS A 17 -24.01 2.26 2.41
N PRO A 18 -23.45 1.27 1.70
CA PRO A 18 -22.41 1.53 0.72
C PRO A 18 -22.97 2.41 -0.41
N VAL A 19 -22.33 3.55 -0.64
CA VAL A 19 -22.84 4.57 -1.56
C VAL A 19 -21.69 5.11 -2.41
N ALA A 20 -21.85 5.05 -3.73
CA ALA A 20 -20.99 5.74 -4.68
C ALA A 20 -21.81 6.81 -5.40
N ARG A 21 -21.52 8.09 -5.18
CA ARG A 21 -22.25 9.21 -5.76
C ARG A 21 -21.30 10.19 -6.43
N ALA A 22 -21.52 10.41 -7.72
CA ALA A 22 -20.83 11.44 -8.46
C ALA A 22 -21.29 12.83 -8.00
N GLN A 23 -20.35 13.75 -7.87
CA GLN A 23 -20.64 15.15 -7.63
C GLN A 23 -21.05 15.81 -8.95
N GLY A 24 -22.30 16.26 -9.05
CA GLY A 24 -22.82 16.88 -10.28
C GLY A 24 -22.06 18.13 -10.73
N ASP A 25 -21.53 18.90 -9.78
CA ASP A 25 -20.80 20.14 -10.07
C ASP A 25 -19.41 19.90 -10.70
N PHE A 26 -18.79 18.75 -10.42
CA PHE A 26 -17.40 18.51 -10.82
C PHE A 26 -17.26 17.15 -11.51
N PRO A 27 -16.96 17.13 -12.82
CA PRO A 27 -16.96 15.89 -13.57
C PRO A 27 -15.91 14.90 -13.04
N GLY A 28 -16.31 13.64 -12.85
CA GLY A 28 -15.43 12.57 -12.39
C GLY A 28 -15.12 12.56 -10.90
N LEU A 29 -15.49 13.58 -10.13
CA LEU A 29 -15.36 13.55 -8.67
C LEU A 29 -16.50 12.70 -8.09
N THR A 30 -16.14 11.67 -7.34
CA THR A 30 -17.08 10.72 -6.75
C THR A 30 -16.84 10.59 -5.25
N PHE A 31 -17.92 10.69 -4.49
CA PHE A 31 -17.94 10.31 -3.08
C PHE A 31 -18.17 8.79 -2.98
N THR A 32 -17.31 8.12 -2.23
CA THR A 32 -17.40 6.67 -2.01
C THR A 32 -17.49 6.39 -0.52
N LEU A 33 -18.52 5.64 -0.12
CA LEU A 33 -18.70 5.12 1.23
C LEU A 33 -18.62 3.60 1.18
N SER A 34 -17.61 3.05 1.84
CA SER A 34 -17.43 1.60 1.99
C SER A 34 -18.43 1.03 3.00
N ALA A 35 -18.74 -0.26 2.89
CA ALA A 35 -19.51 -1.00 3.90
C ALA A 35 -18.87 -0.95 5.31
N LYS A 36 -17.56 -0.72 5.38
CA LYS A 36 -16.82 -0.51 6.65
C LYS A 36 -17.00 0.91 7.24
N GLY A 37 -17.81 1.77 6.62
CA GLY A 37 -17.99 3.16 7.04
C GLY A 37 -16.87 4.11 6.62
N THR A 38 -15.91 3.63 5.81
CA THR A 38 -14.84 4.49 5.29
C THR A 38 -15.38 5.36 4.15
N ALA A 39 -15.41 6.67 4.37
CA ALA A 39 -15.82 7.68 3.39
C ALA A 39 -14.60 8.33 2.71
N SER A 40 -14.50 8.24 1.39
CA SER A 40 -13.39 8.77 0.61
C SER A 40 -13.82 9.48 -0.67
N TRP A 41 -13.06 10.50 -1.04
CA TRP A 41 -13.18 11.21 -2.30
C TRP A 41 -12.26 10.59 -3.35
N VAL A 42 -12.85 10.22 -4.49
CA VAL A 42 -12.15 9.59 -5.60
C VAL A 42 -12.40 10.40 -6.86
N LEU A 43 -11.33 10.80 -7.54
CA LEU A 43 -11.36 11.39 -8.86
C LEU A 43 -11.16 10.28 -9.91
N ARG A 44 -12.18 10.07 -10.74
CA ARG A 44 -12.13 9.14 -11.87
C ARG A 44 -11.79 9.90 -13.14
N TYR A 45 -10.75 9.46 -13.83
CA TYR A 45 -10.29 10.08 -15.07
C TYR A 45 -9.82 9.02 -16.06
N ARG A 46 -9.50 9.47 -17.28
CA ARG A 46 -8.90 8.63 -18.32
C ARG A 46 -7.60 9.28 -18.76
N ASP A 47 -6.55 8.48 -18.81
CA ASP A 47 -5.23 8.87 -19.32
C ASP A 47 -4.83 7.87 -20.40
N GLY A 48 -4.50 8.34 -21.59
CA GLY A 48 -4.15 7.48 -22.72
C GLY A 48 -5.20 6.40 -23.04
N GLY A 49 -6.50 6.70 -22.83
CA GLY A 49 -7.60 5.75 -23.01
C GLY A 49 -7.78 4.72 -21.88
N LYS A 50 -6.90 4.70 -20.87
CA LYS A 50 -6.99 3.80 -19.71
C LYS A 50 -7.77 4.47 -18.57
N PRO A 51 -8.78 3.79 -17.99
CA PRO A 51 -9.49 4.31 -16.83
C PRO A 51 -8.59 4.26 -15.60
N ASN A 52 -8.43 5.40 -14.93
CA ASN A 52 -7.64 5.54 -13.72
C ASN A 52 -8.47 6.18 -12.60
N GLU A 53 -8.15 5.80 -11.36
CA GLU A 53 -8.77 6.35 -10.15
C GLU A 53 -7.71 6.97 -9.24
N LEU A 54 -7.95 8.22 -8.82
CA LEU A 54 -7.11 8.94 -7.88
C LEU A 54 -7.90 9.22 -6.60
N THR A 55 -7.53 8.56 -5.50
CA THR A 55 -8.05 8.87 -4.18
C THR A 55 -7.42 10.16 -3.67
N LEU A 56 -8.24 11.17 -3.39
CA LEU A 56 -7.80 12.49 -2.93
C LEU A 56 -7.65 12.53 -1.40
N GLY A 57 -8.64 12.01 -0.68
CA GLY A 57 -8.65 12.07 0.79
C GLY A 57 -9.90 11.46 1.43
N ARG A 58 -9.88 11.39 2.76
CA ARG A 58 -10.95 10.83 3.59
C ARG A 58 -11.83 11.95 4.16
N TYR A 59 -13.13 11.74 4.20
CA TYR A 59 -14.07 12.60 4.91
C TYR A 59 -14.07 12.23 6.41
N PRO A 60 -14.11 13.18 7.37
CA PRO A 60 -14.46 14.60 7.24
C PRO A 60 -13.28 15.56 7.02
N ASP A 61 -12.04 15.10 7.16
CA ASP A 61 -10.84 15.95 7.03
C ASP A 61 -10.78 16.62 5.64
N PHE A 62 -11.20 15.88 4.61
CA PHE A 62 -11.46 16.42 3.28
C PHE A 62 -12.93 16.85 3.11
N THR A 63 -13.15 18.16 3.23
CA THR A 63 -14.43 18.80 2.90
C THR A 63 -14.69 18.83 1.40
N ILE A 64 -15.93 19.16 1.01
CA ILE A 64 -16.32 19.29 -0.40
C ILE A 64 -15.51 20.37 -1.12
N ALA A 65 -15.25 21.49 -0.45
CA ALA A 65 -14.51 22.60 -1.03
C ALA A 65 -13.05 22.21 -1.31
N THR A 66 -12.38 21.60 -0.33
CA THR A 66 -11.00 21.13 -0.49
C THR A 66 -10.90 20.01 -1.52
N ALA A 67 -11.86 19.10 -1.57
CA ALA A 67 -11.93 18.07 -2.60
C ALA A 67 -12.06 18.66 -4.02
N LYS A 68 -12.83 19.74 -4.20
CA LYS A 68 -12.94 20.44 -5.48
C LYS A 68 -11.63 21.08 -5.91
N THR A 69 -10.97 21.81 -5.01
CA THR A 69 -9.67 22.45 -5.29
C THR A 69 -8.62 21.40 -5.64
N ALA A 70 -8.50 20.33 -4.84
CA ALA A 70 -7.57 19.25 -5.11
C ALA A 70 -7.87 18.52 -6.44
N ALA A 71 -9.15 18.36 -6.79
CA ALA A 71 -9.54 17.75 -8.06
C ALA A 71 -9.18 18.64 -9.27
N LEU A 72 -9.29 19.97 -9.14
CA LEU A 72 -8.83 20.93 -10.15
C LEU A 72 -7.32 20.83 -10.34
N GLU A 73 -6.55 20.86 -9.26
CA GLU A 73 -5.08 20.73 -9.30
C GLU A 73 -4.65 19.41 -9.93
N ALA A 74 -5.27 18.30 -9.53
CA ALA A 74 -4.98 16.98 -10.09
C ALA A 74 -5.28 16.93 -11.59
N ARG A 75 -6.40 17.52 -12.04
CA ARG A 75 -6.73 17.62 -13.46
C ARG A 75 -5.75 18.47 -14.25
N ALA A 76 -5.32 19.60 -13.69
CA ALA A 76 -4.31 20.44 -14.33
C ALA A 76 -3.01 19.66 -14.53
N ARG A 77 -2.57 18.90 -13.52
CA ARG A 77 -1.38 18.02 -13.64
C ARG A 77 -1.54 16.94 -14.70
N ILE A 78 -2.72 16.31 -14.78
CA ILE A 78 -3.02 15.30 -15.80
C ILE A 78 -2.98 15.93 -17.21
N GLN A 79 -3.54 17.14 -17.37
CA GLN A 79 -3.50 17.86 -18.66
C GLN A 79 -2.09 18.25 -19.08
N LEU A 80 -1.23 18.58 -18.12
CA LEU A 80 0.20 18.83 -18.34
C LEU A 80 0.99 17.55 -18.68
N GLY A 81 0.34 16.39 -18.76
CA GLY A 81 0.98 15.11 -19.07
C GLY A 81 1.78 14.51 -17.91
N THR A 82 1.62 15.06 -16.69
CA THR A 82 2.18 14.46 -15.48
C THR A 82 1.23 13.35 -15.02
N ASP A 83 1.41 12.15 -15.58
CA ASP A 83 0.62 10.99 -15.17
C ASP A 83 1.00 10.62 -13.72
N VAL A 84 0.17 11.03 -12.77
CA VAL A 84 0.29 10.68 -11.33
C VAL A 84 0.38 9.16 -11.09
N ALA A 85 -0.11 8.33 -12.02
CA ALA A 85 0.07 6.88 -11.94
C ALA A 85 1.51 6.47 -12.29
N THR A 86 2.13 7.12 -13.26
CA THR A 86 3.57 6.93 -13.55
C THR A 86 4.44 7.44 -12.41
N GLU A 87 4.11 8.57 -11.77
CA GLU A 87 4.86 9.06 -10.61
C GLU A 87 4.75 8.12 -9.41
N LYS A 88 3.54 7.61 -9.09
CA LYS A 88 3.38 6.61 -8.03
C LYS A 88 4.14 5.32 -8.33
N ARG A 89 4.11 4.86 -9.58
CA ARG A 89 4.88 3.69 -10.02
C ARG A 89 6.38 3.96 -9.92
N ARG A 90 6.85 5.11 -10.38
CA ARG A 90 8.25 5.53 -10.33
C ARG A 90 8.73 5.64 -8.89
N ALA A 91 8.00 6.30 -8.01
CA ALA A 91 8.33 6.37 -6.60
C ALA A 91 8.34 4.99 -5.93
N SER A 92 7.44 4.08 -6.31
CA SER A 92 7.47 2.70 -5.82
C SER A 92 8.67 1.92 -6.34
N MET A 93 9.05 2.11 -7.61
CA MET A 93 10.22 1.49 -8.22
C MET A 93 11.51 2.04 -7.63
N GLU A 94 11.61 3.35 -7.41
CA GLU A 94 12.75 4.00 -6.74
C GLU A 94 12.88 3.52 -5.30
N ARG A 95 11.78 3.39 -4.55
CA ARG A 95 11.79 2.79 -3.21
C ARG A 95 12.21 1.33 -3.23
N ALA A 96 11.80 0.57 -4.23
CA ALA A 96 12.21 -0.83 -4.38
C ALA A 96 13.69 -0.96 -4.76
N ALA A 97 14.18 -0.08 -5.65
CA ALA A 97 15.58 -0.03 -6.06
C ALA A 97 16.51 0.49 -4.96
N ALA A 98 16.01 1.36 -4.08
CA ALA A 98 16.74 1.90 -2.94
C ALA A 98 16.87 0.91 -1.76
N LYS A 99 16.24 -0.27 -1.84
CA LYS A 99 16.44 -1.30 -0.82
C LYS A 99 17.80 -1.97 -1.02
N ASP A 100 18.68 -1.85 -0.04
CA ASP A 100 19.93 -2.62 -0.02
C ASP A 100 19.66 -4.13 -0.01
N PHE A 101 20.56 -4.91 -0.61
CA PHE A 101 20.51 -6.37 -0.60
C PHE A 101 20.29 -6.94 0.81
N ARG A 102 20.91 -6.32 1.83
CA ARG A 102 20.77 -6.71 3.24
C ARG A 102 19.34 -6.54 3.75
N GLN A 103 18.64 -5.49 3.36
CA GLN A 103 17.25 -5.25 3.77
C GLN A 103 16.32 -6.25 3.09
N LEU A 104 16.53 -6.52 1.80
CA LEU A 104 15.79 -7.54 1.05
C LEU A 104 15.99 -8.94 1.64
N ALA A 105 17.24 -9.30 1.99
CA ALA A 105 17.54 -10.58 2.63
C ALA A 105 16.87 -10.70 4.00
N THR A 106 16.79 -9.60 4.77
CA THR A 106 16.11 -9.60 6.08
C THR A 106 14.59 -9.74 5.93
N ASP A 107 13.96 -8.95 5.04
CA ASP A 107 12.53 -9.05 4.71
C ASP A 107 12.15 -10.47 4.24
N TYR A 108 12.99 -11.06 3.38
CA TYR A 108 12.77 -12.42 2.90
C TYR A 108 12.86 -13.47 4.02
N MET A 109 13.88 -13.39 4.87
CA MET A 109 14.04 -14.32 6.00
C MET A 109 12.87 -14.22 6.98
N ASP A 110 12.32 -13.02 7.21
CA ASP A 110 11.14 -12.80 8.05
C ASP A 110 9.84 -13.33 7.43
N MET A 111 9.68 -13.21 6.10
CA MET A 111 8.51 -13.74 5.38
C MET A 111 8.54 -15.26 5.23
N ALA A 112 9.70 -15.84 4.91
CA ALA A 112 9.87 -17.27 4.67
C ALA A 112 9.98 -18.08 5.96
N PHE A 113 10.56 -17.49 7.02
CA PHE A 113 10.77 -18.14 8.31
C PHE A 113 10.23 -17.28 9.48
N PRO A 114 8.90 -17.09 9.58
CA PRO A 114 8.32 -16.30 10.66
C PRO A 114 8.56 -16.90 12.07
N ALA A 115 8.83 -18.21 12.15
CA ALA A 115 9.23 -18.90 13.38
C ALA A 115 10.66 -18.55 13.84
N CYS A 116 11.47 -17.91 12.97
CA CYS A 116 12.83 -17.45 13.26
C CYS A 116 12.92 -16.01 13.77
N ARG A 117 11.83 -15.47 14.28
CA ARG A 117 11.84 -14.14 14.89
C ARG A 117 12.73 -14.18 16.13
N ARG A 118 13.94 -13.61 16.02
CA ARG A 118 14.98 -13.57 17.07
C ARG A 118 14.36 -13.38 18.45
N THR A 119 14.36 -14.43 19.27
CA THR A 119 14.23 -14.24 20.71
C THR A 119 15.50 -13.53 21.16
N ARG A 120 15.34 -12.33 21.74
CA ARG A 120 16.42 -11.61 22.40
C ARG A 120 16.90 -12.52 23.55
N SER A 121 18.05 -13.16 23.39
CA SER A 121 18.65 -13.94 24.47
C SER A 121 18.96 -12.99 25.64
N SER A 122 18.27 -13.19 26.77
CA SER A 122 18.64 -12.58 28.04
C SER A 122 20.05 -13.03 28.41
N SER A 123 20.80 -12.12 29.02
CA SER A 123 22.19 -12.30 29.45
C SER A 123 22.31 -13.14 30.72
N ASP A 124 21.74 -14.34 30.75
CA ASP A 124 21.99 -15.31 31.80
C ASP A 124 22.66 -16.53 31.17
N GLY A 125 23.89 -16.80 31.61
CA GLY A 125 24.88 -17.68 30.98
C GLY A 125 24.56 -19.18 31.01
N THR A 126 23.35 -19.59 30.63
CA THR A 126 23.01 -20.99 30.37
C THR A 126 22.01 -21.06 29.21
N THR A 127 22.51 -20.89 27.99
CA THR A 127 21.70 -20.98 26.77
C THR A 127 21.76 -22.40 26.23
N SER A 128 20.78 -23.24 26.56
CA SER A 128 20.47 -24.43 25.77
C SER A 128 20.06 -23.98 24.37
N ARG A 129 20.87 -24.36 23.37
CA ARG A 129 20.72 -24.00 21.96
C ARG A 129 19.58 -24.81 21.34
N THR A 130 18.34 -24.37 21.56
CA THR A 130 17.21 -24.80 20.71
C THR A 130 16.82 -23.62 19.84
N SER A 131 17.65 -23.33 18.84
CA SER A 131 17.25 -22.44 17.75
C SER A 131 16.39 -23.24 16.79
N SER A 132 15.08 -22.97 16.72
CA SER A 132 14.23 -23.45 15.62
C SER A 132 14.51 -22.68 14.31
N CYS A 133 15.78 -22.37 14.08
CA CYS A 133 16.26 -21.70 12.89
C CYS A 133 17.27 -22.58 12.20
N PRO A 134 17.11 -22.81 10.87
CA PRO A 134 18.12 -23.51 10.12
C PRO A 134 19.41 -22.73 10.24
N SER A 135 20.36 -23.32 10.94
CA SER A 135 21.71 -22.78 11.02
C SER A 135 22.36 -22.98 9.66
N TRP A 136 23.34 -22.17 9.28
CA TRP A 136 24.10 -22.39 8.04
C TRP A 136 24.71 -23.82 7.98
N THR A 137 24.87 -24.46 9.13
CA THR A 137 25.26 -25.87 9.29
C THR A 137 24.22 -26.89 8.82
N ASP A 138 22.93 -26.57 8.76
CA ASP A 138 21.87 -27.48 8.25
C ASP A 138 21.92 -27.65 6.73
N TRP A 139 22.56 -26.71 6.03
CA TRP A 139 22.74 -26.74 4.58
C TRP A 139 24.12 -27.26 4.17
N ARG A 140 24.92 -27.79 5.12
CA ARG A 140 26.16 -28.47 4.76
C ARG A 140 25.82 -29.85 4.20
N PRO A 141 26.20 -30.17 2.95
CA PRO A 141 26.12 -31.54 2.47
C PRO A 141 26.95 -32.43 3.40
N ASP A 142 26.40 -33.59 3.75
CA ASP A 142 27.06 -34.57 4.60
C ASP A 142 28.46 -34.87 4.02
N ARG A 143 29.50 -34.80 4.87
CA ARG A 143 30.87 -35.12 4.46
C ARG A 143 30.98 -36.53 3.90
N SER A 144 30.07 -37.44 4.29
CA SER A 144 30.02 -38.81 3.79
C SER A 144 29.56 -38.93 2.33
N GLN A 145 28.91 -37.91 1.76
CA GLN A 145 28.41 -37.90 0.38
C GLN A 145 29.33 -37.18 -0.62
N ARG A 146 30.57 -36.90 -0.23
CA ARG A 146 31.56 -36.29 -1.14
C ARG A 146 32.03 -37.33 -2.18
N PRO A 147 31.95 -37.04 -3.49
CA PRO A 147 32.54 -37.90 -4.52
C PRO A 147 34.05 -38.10 -4.29
N SER A 148 34.57 -39.29 -4.58
CA SER A 148 35.96 -39.67 -4.28
C SER A 148 37.05 -38.85 -5.00
N TRP A 149 36.68 -38.07 -6.02
CA TRP A 149 37.57 -37.15 -6.74
C TRP A 149 37.69 -35.77 -6.10
N TRP A 150 37.01 -35.54 -4.97
CA TRP A 150 37.09 -34.31 -4.19
C TRP A 150 38.24 -34.40 -3.17
N ARG A 151 39.48 -34.32 -3.68
CA ARG A 151 40.70 -34.07 -2.90
C ARG A 151 41.55 -33.03 -3.62
#